data_AF-A0A420T4V3-F1
#
_entry.id   AF-A0A420T4V3-F1
#
_cell.length_a   1.000
_cell.length_b   1.000
_cell.length_c   1.000
_cell.angle_alpha   90.00
_cell.angle_beta   90.00
_cell.angle_gamma   90.00
#
_symmetry.space_group_name_H-M   'P 1'
#
loop_
_entity.id
_entity.type
_entity.pdbx_description
1 polymer ?
#
loop_
_entity_poly.entity_id
_entity_poly.type
_entity_poly.pdbx_seq_one_letter_code
_entity_poly.pdbx_strand_id
1 'polypeptide(L)'
;MAWPLSGSGLRIAQALGLHRKATPGDPNDQPLNQQIQDRKLAWWAVYEIDTFCSMLYGFPLGFSDTDCSVEPLDPYDQYSGSTKESRHTMRPSLLFYKCSMSRLSAIVKAALVDLYGTRHGDGKGKDSLKGIFDKVAVLNGRLQEWHGNLAPKLKFDSRDSLSDAQVTRNRERTGQEFENHLFRLQALSLKLAYENAKILIHRPLLSFRLASSTSADTATSKTDPFRLAMQECREAALQISEVASTTYLLEASETYAVAVVSLHLLTAGVTLCISITLDPFASNSAEAIAGIRQLMQVQNLLKDRSIVAAQSLDITKRLMGLVLANAGNHWPETAPVSSTYSEVPPRYGNGNNSTAPERGCTGPAPLPETNIGLNSPPKVNDE
;
A
#
# COMPACT_ATOMS: atom_id res chain seq x y z
N MET A 1 1.69 -3.16 -16.17
CA MET A 1 0.47 -2.51 -16.72
C MET A 1 -0.22 -1.53 -15.77
N ALA A 2 -0.05 -1.63 -14.43
CA ALA A 2 -0.76 -0.74 -13.48
C ALA A 2 -0.49 0.76 -13.68
N TRP A 3 0.75 1.15 -13.95
CA TRP A 3 1.12 2.57 -14.09
C TRP A 3 0.47 3.28 -15.29
N PRO A 4 0.55 2.77 -16.54
CA PRO A 4 -0.16 3.37 -17.68
C PRO A 4 -1.67 3.47 -17.51
N LEU A 5 -2.28 2.48 -16.84
CA LEU A 5 -3.71 2.49 -16.52
C LEU A 5 -4.04 3.59 -15.51
N SER A 6 -3.23 3.75 -14.45
CA SER A 6 -3.36 4.85 -13.48
C SER A 6 -3.26 6.21 -14.17
N GLY A 7 -2.26 6.40 -15.02
CA GLY A 7 -2.10 7.63 -15.81
C GLY A 7 -3.30 7.92 -16.70
N SER A 8 -3.86 6.90 -17.37
CA SER A 8 -5.06 7.07 -18.19
C SER A 8 -6.28 7.48 -17.35
N GLY A 9 -6.49 6.84 -16.19
CA GLY A 9 -7.54 7.21 -15.24
C GLY A 9 -7.39 8.64 -14.73
N LEU A 10 -6.17 9.08 -14.44
CA LEU A 10 -5.87 10.45 -14.05
C LEU A 10 -6.28 11.45 -15.15
N ARG A 11 -5.92 11.18 -16.41
CA ARG A 11 -6.28 12.06 -17.53
C ARG A 11 -7.79 12.14 -17.75
N ILE A 12 -8.51 11.03 -17.60
CA ILE A 12 -9.98 11.02 -17.65
C ILE A 12 -10.56 11.86 -16.52
N ALA A 13 -10.08 11.69 -15.28
CA ALA A 13 -10.55 12.47 -14.13
C ALA A 13 -10.28 13.97 -14.30
N GLN A 14 -9.15 14.34 -14.91
CA GLN A 14 -8.83 15.72 -15.26
C GLN A 14 -9.79 16.27 -16.33
N ALA A 15 -10.04 15.51 -17.40
CA ALA A 15 -10.96 15.89 -18.47
C ALA A 15 -12.40 16.11 -17.95
N LEU A 16 -12.83 15.29 -16.98
CA LEU A 16 -14.12 15.42 -16.30
C LEU A 16 -14.15 16.55 -15.26
N GLY A 17 -13.02 17.23 -15.00
CA GLY A 17 -12.92 18.32 -14.03
C GLY A 17 -13.02 17.89 -12.57
N LEU A 18 -12.74 16.63 -12.23
CA LEU A 18 -12.90 16.11 -10.86
C LEU A 18 -11.92 16.72 -9.85
N HIS A 19 -10.78 17.24 -10.33
CA HIS A 19 -9.75 17.92 -9.55
C HIS A 19 -10.15 19.33 -9.10
N ARG A 20 -11.25 19.88 -9.63
CA ARG A 20 -11.69 21.24 -9.36
C ARG A 20 -12.78 21.26 -8.30
N LYS A 21 -12.82 22.32 -7.51
CA LYS A 21 -13.94 22.59 -6.61
C LYS A 21 -15.24 22.67 -7.41
N ALA A 22 -16.24 21.89 -7.02
CA ALA A 22 -17.58 22.02 -7.54
C ALA A 22 -18.27 23.24 -6.90
N THR A 23 -19.11 23.93 -7.66
CA THR A 23 -19.99 24.96 -7.09
C THR A 23 -20.98 24.28 -6.15
N PRO A 24 -21.10 24.70 -4.88
CA PRO A 24 -22.12 24.16 -3.98
C PRO A 24 -23.52 24.34 -4.59
N GLY A 25 -24.31 23.27 -4.61
CA GLY A 25 -25.71 23.33 -5.00
C GLY A 25 -26.59 23.93 -3.90
N ASP A 26 -27.89 24.03 -4.17
CA ASP A 26 -28.88 24.24 -3.11
C ASP A 26 -28.73 23.11 -2.06
N PRO A 27 -28.56 23.40 -0.75
CA PRO A 27 -28.49 22.38 0.29
C PRO A 27 -29.66 21.38 0.28
N ASN A 28 -30.82 21.79 -0.25
CA ASN A 28 -32.01 20.96 -0.39
C ASN A 28 -31.98 20.05 -1.63
N ASP A 29 -31.10 20.31 -2.61
CA ASP A 29 -30.92 19.45 -3.78
C ASP A 29 -30.05 18.24 -3.42
N GLN A 30 -30.66 17.27 -2.77
CA GLN A 30 -29.97 16.06 -2.30
C GLN A 30 -29.32 15.26 -3.45
N PRO A 31 -29.96 15.04 -4.62
CA PRO A 31 -29.33 14.36 -5.75
C PRO A 31 -28.07 15.08 -6.27
N LEU A 32 -28.13 16.41 -6.45
CA LEU A 32 -26.97 17.18 -6.91
C LEU A 32 -25.82 17.13 -5.91
N ASN A 33 -26.11 17.33 -4.62
CA ASN A 33 -25.09 17.27 -3.58
C ASN A 33 -24.45 15.88 -3.46
N GLN A 34 -25.25 14.81 -3.60
CA GLN A 34 -24.70 13.44 -3.66
C GLN A 34 -23.77 13.27 -4.86
N GLN A 35 -24.16 13.76 -6.04
CA GLN A 35 -23.30 13.71 -7.23
C GLN A 35 -21.98 14.49 -7.03
N ILE A 36 -22.03 15.66 -6.39
CA ILE A 36 -20.84 16.44 -6.05
C ILE A 36 -19.89 15.63 -5.15
N GLN A 37 -20.43 14.95 -4.13
CA GLN A 37 -19.63 14.12 -3.25
C GLN A 37 -19.03 12.89 -3.95
N ASP A 38 -19.79 12.23 -4.80
CA ASP A 38 -19.30 11.08 -5.57
C ASP A 38 -18.13 11.49 -6.49
N ARG A 39 -18.21 12.68 -7.10
CA ARG A 39 -17.12 13.27 -7.89
C ARG A 39 -15.88 13.56 -7.05
N LYS A 40 -16.07 14.11 -5.84
CA LYS A 40 -14.99 14.39 -4.88
C LYS A 40 -14.32 13.10 -4.42
N LEU A 41 -15.09 12.07 -4.07
CA LEU A 41 -14.60 10.74 -3.71
C LEU A 41 -13.81 10.09 -4.83
N ALA A 42 -14.31 10.18 -6.07
CA ALA A 42 -13.63 9.66 -7.25
C ALA A 42 -12.27 10.35 -7.47
N TRP A 43 -12.21 11.68 -7.35
CA TRP A 43 -10.93 12.39 -7.43
C TRP A 43 -9.94 11.95 -6.36
N TRP A 44 -10.36 11.88 -5.09
CA TRP A 44 -9.46 11.46 -4.00
C TRP A 44 -9.02 9.99 -4.12
N ALA A 45 -9.79 9.14 -4.82
CA ALA A 45 -9.33 7.80 -5.21
C ALA A 45 -8.24 7.83 -6.29
N VAL A 46 -8.37 8.68 -7.30
CA VAL A 46 -7.33 8.89 -8.30
C VAL A 46 -6.06 9.46 -7.68
N TYR A 47 -6.20 10.45 -6.79
CA TYR A 47 -5.10 11.06 -6.04
C TYR A 47 -4.31 10.01 -5.26
N GLU A 48 -5.01 9.15 -4.53
CA GLU A 48 -4.44 8.05 -3.75
C GLU A 48 -3.69 7.07 -4.64
N ILE A 49 -4.33 6.57 -5.71
CA ILE A 49 -3.73 5.56 -6.59
C ILE A 49 -2.46 6.10 -7.26
N ASP A 50 -2.48 7.33 -7.81
CA ASP A 50 -1.31 7.94 -8.44
C ASP A 50 -0.14 8.11 -7.44
N THR A 51 -0.46 8.57 -6.23
CA THR A 51 0.52 8.77 -5.17
C THR A 51 1.15 7.46 -4.71
N PHE A 52 0.35 6.45 -4.41
CA PHE A 52 0.84 5.15 -3.95
C PHE A 52 1.55 4.40 -5.06
N CYS A 53 1.13 4.53 -6.32
CA CYS A 53 1.88 3.98 -7.45
C CYS A 53 3.26 4.65 -7.57
N SER A 54 3.33 5.98 -7.42
CA SER A 54 4.59 6.71 -7.43
C SER A 54 5.51 6.26 -6.28
N MET A 55 4.96 6.09 -5.08
CA MET A 55 5.70 5.58 -3.92
C MET A 55 6.22 4.14 -4.13
N LEU A 56 5.38 3.24 -4.65
CA LEU A 56 5.69 1.82 -4.73
C LEU A 56 6.57 1.47 -5.92
N TYR A 57 6.36 2.11 -7.07
CA TYR A 57 7.11 1.83 -8.30
C TYR A 57 8.27 2.81 -8.55
N GLY A 58 8.35 3.89 -7.79
CA GLY A 58 9.37 4.93 -7.97
C GLY A 58 9.16 5.79 -9.21
N PHE A 59 7.94 5.85 -9.75
CA PHE A 59 7.61 6.71 -10.89
C PHE A 59 7.29 8.15 -10.45
N PRO A 60 7.49 9.15 -11.34
CA PRO A 60 7.10 10.53 -11.05
C PRO A 60 5.59 10.70 -10.89
N LEU A 61 5.17 11.57 -9.99
CA LEU A 61 3.76 11.94 -9.81
C LEU A 61 3.13 12.51 -11.08
N GLY A 62 1.87 12.18 -11.33
CA GLY A 62 1.17 12.56 -12.57
C GLY A 62 0.59 13.98 -12.58
N PHE A 63 0.56 14.67 -11.43
CA PHE A 63 -0.05 16.00 -11.31
C PHE A 63 0.49 16.79 -10.10
N SER A 64 0.40 18.12 -10.18
CA SER A 64 0.72 19.03 -9.08
C SER A 64 -0.50 19.34 -8.21
N ASP A 65 -0.30 19.50 -6.90
CA ASP A 65 -1.37 19.92 -6.00
C ASP A 65 -1.81 21.37 -6.26
N THR A 66 -0.93 22.20 -6.85
CA THR A 66 -1.25 23.58 -7.27
C THR A 66 -2.34 23.66 -8.33
N ASP A 67 -2.52 22.60 -9.10
CA ASP A 67 -3.50 22.53 -10.19
C ASP A 67 -4.85 21.99 -9.69
N CYS A 68 -4.94 21.63 -8.41
CA CYS A 68 -6.11 21.01 -7.80
C CYS A 68 -6.77 21.97 -6.82
N SER A 69 -8.09 22.15 -6.95
CA SER A 69 -8.88 22.99 -6.04
C SER A 69 -9.96 22.21 -5.28
N VAL A 70 -10.01 20.89 -5.45
CA VAL A 70 -10.91 20.02 -4.69
C VAL A 70 -10.69 20.19 -3.18
N GLU A 71 -11.77 20.09 -2.41
CA GLU A 71 -11.69 20.18 -0.96
C GLU A 71 -11.33 18.82 -0.33
N PRO A 72 -10.75 18.79 0.88
CA PRO A 72 -10.58 17.56 1.65
C PRO A 72 -11.91 16.86 1.93
N LEU A 73 -11.88 15.53 2.03
CA LEU A 73 -13.05 14.74 2.42
C LEU A 73 -13.42 15.00 3.89
N ASP A 74 -14.73 15.08 4.14
CA ASP A 74 -15.31 15.16 5.47
C ASP A 74 -15.85 13.77 5.89
N PRO A 75 -15.34 13.16 6.97
CA PRO A 75 -15.85 11.88 7.46
C PRO A 75 -17.32 11.91 7.90
N TYR A 76 -17.89 13.11 8.13
CA TYR A 76 -19.28 13.30 8.55
C TYR A 76 -20.19 13.79 7.42
N ASP A 77 -19.74 13.72 6.16
CA ASP A 77 -20.52 14.22 5.03
C ASP A 77 -21.89 13.52 4.92
N GLN A 78 -22.95 14.32 5.02
CA GLN A 78 -24.34 13.84 5.07
C GLN A 78 -24.91 13.35 3.73
N TYR A 79 -24.25 13.72 2.62
CA TYR A 79 -24.66 13.34 1.27
C TYR A 79 -23.98 12.05 0.80
N SER A 80 -23.00 11.54 1.55
CA SER A 80 -22.36 10.26 1.28
C SER A 80 -23.34 9.08 1.43
N GLY A 81 -23.32 8.16 0.47
CA GLY A 81 -24.13 6.93 0.57
C GLY A 81 -23.82 6.10 1.81
N SER A 82 -22.58 6.15 2.32
CA SER A 82 -22.12 5.38 3.47
C SER A 82 -22.57 5.95 4.82
N THR A 83 -23.06 7.20 4.89
CA THR A 83 -23.48 7.83 6.15
C THR A 83 -24.97 7.68 6.41
N LYS A 84 -25.75 7.13 5.47
CA LYS A 84 -27.22 7.10 5.56
C LYS A 84 -27.75 6.42 6.84
N GLU A 85 -27.10 5.36 7.31
CA GLU A 85 -27.45 4.62 8.54
C GLU A 85 -26.65 5.07 9.77
N SER A 86 -25.39 5.50 9.61
CA SER A 86 -24.52 5.92 10.73
C SER A 86 -24.90 7.27 11.35
N ARG A 87 -25.73 8.07 10.64
CA ARG A 87 -26.24 9.39 11.05
C ARG A 87 -26.83 9.46 12.46
N HIS A 88 -27.39 8.36 12.97
CA HIS A 88 -28.09 8.35 14.26
C HIS A 88 -27.20 7.92 15.43
N THR A 89 -26.01 7.37 15.18
CA THR A 89 -25.26 6.62 16.21
C THR A 89 -23.88 7.20 16.52
N MET A 90 -23.44 8.28 15.86
CA MET A 90 -22.06 8.81 15.93
C MET A 90 -20.98 7.74 15.72
N ARG A 91 -21.32 6.63 15.05
CA ARG A 91 -20.38 5.55 14.76
C ARG A 91 -19.53 5.89 13.53
N PRO A 92 -18.24 5.52 13.51
CA PRO A 92 -17.42 5.63 12.31
C PRO A 92 -18.08 4.88 11.16
N SER A 93 -18.25 5.54 10.01
CA SER A 93 -18.71 4.92 8.76
C SER A 93 -17.50 4.48 7.91
N LEU A 94 -17.73 3.74 6.82
CA LEU A 94 -16.66 3.37 5.88
C LEU A 94 -15.99 4.59 5.23
N LEU A 95 -16.65 5.75 5.24
CA LEU A 95 -16.07 7.01 4.75
C LEU A 95 -14.87 7.46 5.58
N PHE A 96 -14.81 7.13 6.87
CA PHE A 96 -13.67 7.47 7.74
C PHE A 96 -12.37 6.91 7.20
N TYR A 97 -12.37 5.65 6.74
CA TYR A 97 -11.20 5.05 6.13
C TYR A 97 -10.76 5.84 4.90
N LYS A 98 -11.70 6.22 4.04
CA LYS A 98 -11.40 6.97 2.83
C LYS A 98 -10.81 8.35 3.13
N CYS A 99 -11.35 9.04 4.13
CA CYS A 99 -10.80 10.30 4.62
C CYS A 99 -9.39 10.14 5.22
N SER A 100 -9.16 9.09 6.00
CA SER A 100 -7.84 8.81 6.57
C SER A 100 -6.82 8.50 5.47
N MET A 101 -7.17 7.65 4.50
CA MET A 101 -6.28 7.27 3.41
C MET A 101 -5.98 8.44 2.46
N SER A 102 -6.96 9.30 2.17
CA SER A 102 -6.72 10.50 1.35
C SER A 102 -5.76 11.48 2.05
N ARG A 103 -5.91 11.69 3.37
CA ARG A 103 -4.98 12.49 4.16
C ARG A 103 -3.58 11.89 4.22
N LEU A 104 -3.47 10.57 4.36
CA LEU A 104 -2.18 9.87 4.30
C LEU A 104 -1.52 10.06 2.93
N SER A 105 -2.29 9.92 1.85
CA SER A 105 -1.79 10.10 0.49
C SER A 105 -1.23 11.52 0.28
N ALA A 106 -1.86 12.56 0.86
CA ALA A 106 -1.32 13.92 0.79
C ALA A 106 0.03 14.07 1.53
N ILE A 107 0.23 13.37 2.65
CA ILE A 107 1.52 13.34 3.37
C ILE A 107 2.58 12.60 2.54
N VAL A 108 2.23 11.43 2.01
CA VAL A 108 3.13 10.63 1.14
C VAL A 108 3.53 11.42 -0.10
N LYS A 109 2.57 12.10 -0.75
CA LYS A 109 2.85 12.94 -1.92
C LYS A 109 3.80 14.07 -1.58
N ALA A 110 3.58 14.76 -0.46
CA ALA A 110 4.50 15.80 0.02
C ALA A 110 5.92 15.24 0.23
N ALA A 111 6.05 14.06 0.83
CA ALA A 111 7.35 13.40 0.99
C ALA A 111 8.03 13.08 -0.37
N LEU A 112 7.28 12.57 -1.35
CA LEU A 112 7.79 12.31 -2.70
C LEU A 112 8.30 13.59 -3.37
N VAL A 113 7.57 14.70 -3.26
CA VAL A 113 7.97 15.99 -3.85
C VAL A 113 9.17 16.59 -3.12
N ASP A 114 9.11 16.66 -1.79
CA ASP A 114 10.05 17.42 -0.97
C ASP A 114 11.39 16.72 -0.78
N LEU A 115 11.40 15.38 -0.78
CA LEU A 115 12.58 14.56 -0.47
C LEU A 115 13.15 13.80 -1.69
N TYR A 116 12.34 13.54 -2.71
CA TYR A 116 12.75 12.76 -3.90
C TYR A 116 12.66 13.55 -5.22
N GLY A 117 12.15 14.79 -5.18
CA GLY A 117 12.09 15.65 -6.36
C GLY A 117 13.48 15.97 -6.92
N THR A 118 13.59 16.03 -8.25
CA THR A 118 14.84 16.27 -9.00
C THR A 118 15.48 17.65 -8.79
N ARG A 119 14.94 18.49 -7.90
CA ARG A 119 15.45 19.85 -7.59
C ARG A 119 16.68 19.87 -6.67
N HIS A 120 17.46 18.79 -6.62
CA HIS A 120 18.74 18.74 -5.88
C HIS A 120 19.95 19.33 -6.65
N GLY A 121 19.71 20.13 -7.69
CA GLY A 121 20.73 20.95 -8.31
C GLY A 121 20.73 22.36 -7.71
N ASP A 122 21.79 22.70 -6.96
CA ASP A 122 22.37 24.05 -6.75
C ASP A 122 22.76 24.42 -5.30
N GLY A 123 22.48 23.58 -4.30
CA GLY A 123 22.84 23.88 -2.91
C GLY A 123 24.09 23.12 -2.44
N LYS A 124 25.15 23.84 -2.03
CA LYS A 124 26.34 23.31 -1.33
C LYS A 124 25.97 22.22 -0.32
N GLY A 125 26.56 21.03 -0.45
CA GLY A 125 26.06 19.76 0.14
C GLY A 125 25.72 19.75 1.65
N LYS A 126 26.28 20.63 2.48
CA LYS A 126 25.93 20.71 3.93
C LYS A 126 24.60 21.44 4.19
N ASP A 127 24.32 22.52 3.49
CA ASP A 127 23.05 23.27 3.63
C ASP A 127 21.89 22.45 3.04
N SER A 128 22.17 21.68 1.99
CA SER A 128 21.21 20.72 1.43
C SER A 128 20.87 19.59 2.41
N LEU A 129 21.85 19.03 3.13
CA LEU A 129 21.60 17.96 4.11
C LEU A 129 20.76 18.44 5.30
N LYS A 130 21.08 19.61 5.86
CA LYS A 130 20.30 20.21 6.95
C LYS A 130 18.85 20.43 6.52
N GLY A 131 18.63 20.98 5.32
CA GLY A 131 17.28 21.17 4.78
C GLY A 131 16.50 19.86 4.61
N ILE A 132 17.18 18.75 4.29
CA ILE A 132 16.54 17.42 4.22
C ILE A 132 16.16 16.93 5.61
N PHE A 133 17.03 17.08 6.63
CA PHE A 133 16.68 16.73 8.01
C PHE A 133 15.45 17.50 8.51
N ASP A 134 15.38 18.80 8.24
CA ASP A 134 14.25 19.64 8.63
C ASP A 134 12.95 19.17 7.96
N LYS A 135 12.99 18.87 6.65
CA LYS A 135 11.84 18.31 5.91
C LYS A 135 11.41 16.95 6.45
N VAL A 136 12.35 16.05 6.74
CA VAL A 136 12.08 14.73 7.33
C VAL A 136 11.38 14.89 8.68
N ALA A 137 11.86 15.78 9.54
CA ALA A 137 11.25 16.04 10.85
C ALA A 137 9.82 16.57 10.73
N VAL A 138 9.58 17.53 9.83
CA VAL A 138 8.24 18.10 9.59
C VAL A 138 7.27 17.03 9.06
N LEU A 139 7.71 16.24 8.07
CA LEU A 139 6.87 15.18 7.49
C LEU A 139 6.59 14.06 8.49
N ASN A 140 7.57 13.67 9.30
CA ASN A 140 7.40 12.68 10.35
C ASN A 140 6.42 13.17 11.44
N GLY A 141 6.51 14.43 11.85
CA GLY A 141 5.55 15.03 12.79
C GLY A 141 4.12 15.00 12.25
N ARG A 142 3.91 15.40 10.99
CA ARG A 142 2.60 15.31 10.31
C ARG A 142 2.07 13.88 10.23
N LEU A 143 2.95 12.91 9.95
CA LEU A 143 2.58 11.50 9.86
C LEU A 143 2.15 10.94 11.23
N GLN A 144 2.90 11.27 12.30
CA GLN A 144 2.58 10.87 13.67
C GLN A 144 1.26 11.50 14.16
N GLU A 145 1.05 12.79 13.89
CA GLU A 145 -0.20 13.49 14.20
C GLU A 145 -1.38 12.83 13.48
N TRP A 146 -1.24 12.55 12.19
CA TRP A 146 -2.25 11.85 11.40
C TRP A 146 -2.62 10.50 12.02
N HIS A 147 -1.63 9.70 12.45
CA HIS A 147 -1.86 8.40 13.06
C HIS A 147 -2.54 8.52 14.45
N GLY A 148 -2.14 9.51 15.24
CA GLY A 148 -2.75 9.83 16.54
C GLY A 148 -4.26 10.12 16.41
N ASN A 149 -4.63 10.83 15.35
CA ASN A 149 -5.99 11.29 15.06
C ASN A 149 -6.90 10.25 14.37
N LEU A 150 -6.43 9.02 14.12
CA LEU A 150 -7.27 7.96 13.57
C LEU A 150 -8.42 7.61 14.51
N ALA A 151 -9.60 7.34 13.93
CA ALA A 151 -10.74 6.81 14.69
C ALA A 151 -10.36 5.46 15.34
N PRO A 152 -10.84 5.15 16.56
CA PRO A 152 -10.46 3.92 17.27
C PRO A 152 -10.65 2.64 16.45
N LYS A 153 -11.76 2.52 15.69
CA LYS A 153 -12.03 1.36 14.80
C LYS A 153 -11.04 1.20 13.64
N LEU A 154 -10.29 2.24 13.31
CA LEU A 154 -9.29 2.26 12.24
C LEU A 154 -7.86 2.15 12.76
N LYS A 155 -7.67 2.06 14.08
CA LYS A 155 -6.37 1.74 14.68
C LYS A 155 -6.23 0.23 14.71
N PHE A 156 -5.14 -0.27 14.16
CA PHE A 156 -4.84 -1.69 14.18
C PHE A 156 -4.53 -2.14 15.60
N ASP A 157 -5.22 -3.19 16.07
CA ASP A 157 -4.92 -3.86 17.33
C ASP A 157 -4.51 -5.31 17.03
N SER A 158 -3.32 -5.71 17.51
CA SER A 158 -2.76 -7.03 17.30
C SER A 158 -3.33 -8.08 18.26
N ARG A 159 -4.18 -7.69 19.21
CA ARG A 159 -4.68 -8.58 20.30
C ARG A 159 -5.75 -9.58 19.87
N ASP A 160 -6.32 -9.45 18.69
CA ASP A 160 -7.35 -10.37 18.22
C ASP A 160 -6.73 -11.71 17.78
N SER A 161 -6.71 -12.63 18.74
CA SER A 161 -6.14 -13.96 18.61
C SER A 161 -7.02 -14.89 17.74
N LEU A 162 -6.37 -15.89 17.13
CA LEU A 162 -6.87 -16.92 16.19
C LEU A 162 -8.21 -17.62 16.51
N SER A 163 -8.76 -17.46 17.72
CA SER A 163 -9.94 -18.20 18.22
C SER A 163 -11.24 -17.86 17.47
N ASP A 164 -11.42 -16.62 16.99
CA ASP A 164 -12.69 -16.18 16.37
C ASP A 164 -12.73 -16.36 14.84
N ALA A 165 -11.58 -16.50 14.19
CA ALA A 165 -11.48 -16.52 12.73
C ALA A 165 -11.79 -17.90 12.11
N GLN A 166 -11.63 -18.99 12.87
CA GLN A 166 -11.85 -20.35 12.36
C GLN A 166 -13.34 -20.74 12.33
N VAL A 167 -14.18 -20.11 13.17
CA VAL A 167 -15.62 -20.46 13.29
C VAL A 167 -16.48 -19.85 12.17
N THR A 168 -16.01 -18.81 11.48
CA THR A 168 -16.84 -17.98 10.58
C THR A 168 -16.62 -18.21 9.08
N ARG A 169 -15.74 -19.13 8.65
CA ARG A 169 -15.45 -19.34 7.22
C ARG A 169 -16.62 -19.93 6.39
N ASN A 170 -17.64 -20.49 7.04
CA ASN A 170 -18.76 -21.17 6.37
C ASN A 170 -20.16 -20.63 6.75
N ARG A 171 -20.25 -19.47 7.39
CA ARG A 171 -21.53 -18.84 7.78
C ARG A 171 -21.73 -17.55 7.00
N GLU A 172 -22.94 -17.33 6.47
CA GLU A 172 -23.34 -16.02 5.95
C GLU A 172 -23.13 -14.97 7.05
N ARG A 173 -22.20 -14.04 6.82
CA ARG A 173 -21.93 -12.96 7.77
C ARG A 173 -23.14 -12.04 7.82
N THR A 174 -23.61 -11.75 9.01
CA THR A 174 -24.59 -10.67 9.23
C THR A 174 -24.00 -9.32 8.80
N GLY A 175 -24.85 -8.31 8.55
CA GLY A 175 -24.39 -6.98 8.13
C GLY A 175 -23.35 -6.36 9.07
N GLN A 176 -23.51 -6.54 10.39
CA GLN A 176 -22.58 -6.02 11.40
C GLN A 176 -21.24 -6.78 11.43
N GLU A 177 -21.26 -8.11 11.25
CA GLU A 177 -20.04 -8.93 11.17
C GLU A 177 -19.22 -8.60 9.91
N PHE A 178 -19.91 -8.38 8.78
CA PHE A 178 -19.27 -7.94 7.54
C PHE A 178 -18.64 -6.56 7.69
N GLU A 179 -19.36 -5.59 8.28
CA GLU A 179 -18.83 -4.25 8.54
C GLU A 179 -17.60 -4.28 9.47
N ASN A 180 -17.64 -5.07 10.55
CA ASN A 180 -16.50 -5.23 11.45
C ASN A 180 -15.30 -5.84 10.72
N HIS A 181 -15.51 -6.84 9.86
CA HIS A 181 -14.45 -7.39 9.02
C HIS A 181 -13.84 -6.34 8.09
N LEU A 182 -14.65 -5.48 7.47
CA LEU A 182 -14.13 -4.38 6.64
C LEU A 182 -13.28 -3.41 7.46
N PHE A 183 -13.72 -3.00 8.65
CA PHE A 183 -12.93 -2.13 9.52
C PHE A 183 -11.59 -2.73 9.90
N ARG A 184 -11.52 -4.04 10.14
CA ARG A 184 -10.25 -4.73 10.41
C ARG A 184 -9.30 -4.70 9.21
N LEU A 185 -9.80 -4.96 8.00
CA LEU A 185 -8.99 -4.84 6.78
C LEU A 185 -8.53 -3.40 6.52
N GLN A 186 -9.39 -2.43 6.82
CA GLN A 186 -9.08 -1.00 6.71
C GLN A 186 -8.00 -0.58 7.72
N ALA A 187 -8.10 -1.01 8.97
CA ALA A 187 -7.10 -0.76 10.01
C ALA A 187 -5.74 -1.40 9.66
N LEU A 188 -5.75 -2.64 9.17
CA LEU A 188 -4.56 -3.33 8.66
C LEU A 188 -3.90 -2.53 7.52
N SER A 189 -4.71 -2.11 6.54
CA SER A 189 -4.22 -1.35 5.38
C SER A 189 -3.61 -0.01 5.80
N LEU A 190 -4.26 0.72 6.70
CA LEU A 190 -3.75 1.99 7.24
C LEU A 190 -2.45 1.82 8.02
N LYS A 191 -2.34 0.77 8.85
CA LYS A 191 -1.12 0.49 9.62
C LYS A 191 0.04 0.14 8.69
N LEU A 192 -0.16 -0.73 7.69
CA LEU A 192 0.88 -1.05 6.72
C LEU A 192 1.32 0.18 5.92
N ALA A 193 0.37 1.00 5.47
CA ALA A 193 0.65 2.23 4.72
C ALA A 193 1.38 3.28 5.59
N TYR A 194 1.01 3.42 6.87
CA TYR A 194 1.68 4.30 7.84
C TYR A 194 3.15 3.93 8.01
N GLU A 195 3.45 2.66 8.30
CA GLU A 195 4.83 2.22 8.49
C GLU A 195 5.65 2.34 7.20
N ASN A 196 5.04 2.10 6.03
CA ASN A 196 5.70 2.33 4.76
C ASN A 196 5.98 3.81 4.49
N ALA A 197 5.05 4.71 4.82
CA ALA A 197 5.26 6.14 4.72
C ALA A 197 6.40 6.60 5.65
N LYS A 198 6.49 6.02 6.85
CA LYS A 198 7.60 6.24 7.79
C LYS A 198 8.94 5.82 7.17
N ILE A 199 9.03 4.63 6.57
CA ILE A 199 10.23 4.20 5.81
C ILE A 199 10.55 5.19 4.69
N LEU A 200 9.56 5.58 3.88
CA LEU A 200 9.73 6.51 2.76
C LEU A 200 10.31 7.85 3.21
N ILE A 201 9.84 8.40 4.34
CA ILE A 201 10.27 9.69 4.86
C ILE A 201 11.72 9.65 5.35
N HIS A 202 12.14 8.59 6.05
CA HIS A 202 13.49 8.50 6.64
C HIS A 202 14.57 7.98 5.69
N ARG A 203 14.20 7.19 4.67
CA ARG A 203 15.13 6.54 3.73
C ARG A 203 16.12 7.48 3.00
N PRO A 204 15.79 8.72 2.59
CA PRO A 204 16.73 9.59 1.88
C PRO A 204 18.02 9.82 2.66
N LEU A 205 17.93 9.96 3.99
CA LEU A 205 19.07 10.14 4.88
C LEU A 205 20.05 8.96 4.82
N LEU A 206 19.54 7.74 4.62
CA LEU A 206 20.36 6.54 4.49
C LEU A 206 21.16 6.54 3.18
N SER A 207 20.55 7.04 2.09
CA SER A 207 21.22 7.18 0.80
C SER A 207 22.34 8.22 0.86
N PHE A 208 22.13 9.34 1.57
CA PHE A 208 23.15 10.38 1.76
C PHE A 208 24.37 9.88 2.54
N ARG A 209 24.17 9.07 3.60
CA ARG A 209 25.28 8.46 4.33
C ARG A 209 26.11 7.57 3.41
N LEU A 210 25.47 6.70 2.62
CA LEU A 210 26.16 5.79 1.71
C LEU A 210 27.02 6.54 0.67
N ALA A 211 26.55 7.69 0.17
CA ALA A 211 27.33 8.55 -0.72
C ALA A 211 28.50 9.26 -0.01
N SER A 212 28.33 9.60 1.28
CA SER A 212 29.30 10.36 2.08
C SER A 212 30.35 9.50 2.79
N SER A 213 30.10 8.20 2.95
CA SER A 213 31.02 7.23 3.57
C SER A 213 32.36 7.04 2.84
N THR A 214 32.62 7.77 1.76
CA THR A 214 33.93 7.92 1.13
C THR A 214 34.88 8.85 1.91
N SER A 215 34.38 9.59 2.91
CA SER A 215 35.19 10.41 3.81
C SER A 215 35.08 9.88 5.25
N ALA A 216 36.05 9.06 5.63
CA ALA A 216 36.23 8.61 7.01
C ALA A 216 36.64 9.81 7.86
N ASP A 217 35.69 10.42 8.57
CA ASP A 217 35.95 11.20 9.80
C ASP A 217 34.64 11.81 10.32
N THR A 218 33.94 11.12 11.22
CA THR A 218 33.15 11.69 12.34
C THR A 218 32.33 10.58 13.02
N ALA A 219 33.00 9.74 13.80
CA ALA A 219 32.36 8.67 14.58
C ALA A 219 32.52 8.92 16.09
N THR A 220 31.85 9.94 16.65
CA THR A 220 31.88 10.16 18.12
C THR A 220 30.66 10.88 18.74
N SER A 221 29.51 10.99 18.07
CA SER A 221 28.27 11.45 18.72
C SER A 221 27.27 10.31 18.93
N LYS A 222 26.79 10.13 20.17
CA LYS A 222 25.70 9.20 20.53
C LYS A 222 24.35 9.60 19.89
N THR A 223 24.28 10.76 19.25
CA THR A 223 23.08 11.30 18.60
C THR A 223 23.36 11.55 17.13
N ASP A 224 23.84 10.52 16.42
CA ASP A 224 24.00 10.57 14.96
C ASP A 224 22.60 10.56 14.29
N PRO A 225 22.19 11.65 13.61
CA PRO A 225 20.89 11.71 12.94
C PRO A 225 20.69 10.60 11.90
N PHE A 226 21.76 10.10 11.29
CA PHE A 226 21.69 8.98 10.35
C PHE A 226 21.38 7.66 11.04
N ARG A 227 21.91 7.43 12.26
CA ARG A 227 21.57 6.25 13.07
C ARG A 227 20.12 6.31 13.53
N LEU A 228 19.62 7.48 13.91
CA LEU A 228 18.21 7.67 14.25
C LEU A 228 17.30 7.35 13.06
N ALA A 229 17.56 7.93 11.88
CA ALA A 229 16.79 7.62 10.67
C ALA A 229 16.81 6.12 10.32
N MET A 230 17.96 5.46 10.50
CA MET A 230 18.07 4.01 10.32
C MET A 230 17.21 3.23 11.31
N GLN A 231 17.24 3.64 12.58
CA GLN A 231 16.45 3.04 13.63
C GLN A 231 14.95 3.18 13.33
N GLU A 232 14.50 4.37 12.92
CA GLU A 232 13.11 4.64 12.53
C GLU A 232 12.67 3.76 11.35
N CYS A 233 13.50 3.61 10.32
CA CYS A 233 13.24 2.71 9.19
C CYS A 233 13.18 1.24 9.62
N ARG A 234 14.11 0.80 10.48
CA ARG A 234 14.18 -0.59 10.96
C ARG A 234 12.97 -0.94 11.81
N GLU A 235 12.62 -0.08 12.77
CA GLU A 235 11.46 -0.26 13.64
C GLU A 235 10.17 -0.32 12.82
N ALA A 236 9.99 0.58 11.85
CA ALA A 236 8.84 0.55 10.95
C ALA A 236 8.75 -0.76 10.16
N ALA A 237 9.88 -1.27 9.67
CA ALA A 237 9.92 -2.54 8.94
C ALA A 237 9.62 -3.75 9.83
N LEU A 238 10.06 -3.75 11.09
CA LEU A 238 9.71 -4.77 12.09
C LEU A 238 8.22 -4.73 12.46
N GLN A 239 7.65 -3.52 12.60
CA GLN A 239 6.22 -3.33 12.80
C GLN A 239 5.41 -3.90 11.63
N ILE A 240 5.89 -3.74 10.39
CA ILE A 240 5.27 -4.38 9.22
C ILE A 240 5.34 -5.91 9.32
N SER A 241 6.47 -6.51 9.72
CA SER A 241 6.58 -7.97 9.85
C SER A 241 5.67 -8.54 10.94
N GLU A 242 5.54 -7.84 12.06
CA GLU A 242 4.64 -8.22 13.16
C GLU A 242 3.17 -8.17 12.71
N VAL A 243 2.73 -7.04 12.14
CA VAL A 243 1.36 -6.83 11.66
C VAL A 243 0.99 -7.83 10.56
N ALA A 244 1.92 -8.10 9.64
CA ALA A 244 1.71 -9.05 8.55
C ALA A 244 1.57 -10.50 9.04
N SER A 245 2.10 -10.81 10.22
CA SER A 245 2.03 -12.16 10.78
C SER A 245 0.65 -12.47 11.42
N THR A 246 -0.26 -11.50 11.45
CA THR A 246 -1.62 -11.68 11.99
C THR A 246 -2.56 -12.39 11.01
N THR A 247 -3.65 -12.95 11.54
CA THR A 247 -4.71 -13.65 10.77
C THR A 247 -5.38 -12.76 9.72
N TYR A 248 -5.39 -11.45 9.96
CA TYR A 248 -5.99 -10.46 9.08
C TYR A 248 -5.34 -10.39 7.71
N LEU A 249 -4.08 -10.82 7.60
CA LEU A 249 -3.42 -10.89 6.32
C LEU A 249 -4.04 -11.95 5.40
N LEU A 250 -4.44 -13.11 5.95
CA LEU A 250 -5.11 -14.14 5.15
C LEU A 250 -6.44 -13.62 4.63
N GLU A 251 -7.17 -12.85 5.43
CA GLU A 251 -8.38 -12.17 4.98
C GLU A 251 -8.09 -11.14 3.87
N ALA A 252 -7.05 -10.32 4.02
CA ALA A 252 -6.64 -9.35 3.00
C ALA A 252 -6.22 -10.03 1.69
N SER A 253 -5.69 -11.26 1.76
CA SER A 253 -5.24 -12.03 0.60
C SER A 253 -6.37 -12.47 -0.34
N GLU A 254 -7.62 -12.48 0.11
CA GLU A 254 -8.81 -12.75 -0.71
C GLU A 254 -9.28 -11.50 -1.48
N THR A 255 -8.60 -10.37 -1.31
CA THR A 255 -8.98 -9.10 -1.93
C THR A 255 -7.93 -8.64 -2.94
N TYR A 256 -8.29 -7.68 -3.79
CA TYR A 256 -7.35 -7.03 -4.70
C TYR A 256 -6.21 -6.27 -3.99
N ALA A 257 -6.31 -6.03 -2.67
CA ALA A 257 -5.27 -5.37 -1.90
C ALA A 257 -4.01 -6.25 -1.73
N VAL A 258 -4.07 -7.56 -1.98
CA VAL A 258 -2.95 -8.49 -1.78
C VAL A 258 -1.68 -8.04 -2.50
N ALA A 259 -1.78 -7.46 -3.71
CA ALA A 259 -0.63 -6.98 -4.45
C ALA A 259 0.04 -5.78 -3.75
N VAL A 260 -0.76 -4.82 -3.28
CA VAL A 260 -0.28 -3.62 -2.55
C VAL A 260 0.36 -4.03 -1.23
N VAL A 261 -0.31 -4.93 -0.48
CA VAL A 261 0.25 -5.52 0.74
C VAL A 261 1.58 -6.20 0.44
N SER A 262 1.67 -7.01 -0.61
CA SER A 262 2.91 -7.71 -0.99
C SER A 262 4.06 -6.74 -1.29
N LEU A 263 3.79 -5.55 -1.85
CA LEU A 263 4.81 -4.52 -2.07
C LEU A 263 5.25 -3.86 -0.75
N HIS A 264 4.31 -3.58 0.16
CA HIS A 264 4.63 -3.07 1.49
C HIS A 264 5.53 -4.03 2.28
N LEU A 265 5.26 -5.33 2.21
CA LEU A 265 6.09 -6.36 2.82
C LEU A 265 7.48 -6.45 2.16
N LEU A 266 7.57 -6.28 0.84
CA LEU A 266 8.86 -6.22 0.14
C LEU A 266 9.69 -5.01 0.59
N THR A 267 9.07 -3.83 0.68
CA THR A 267 9.73 -2.62 1.19
C THR A 267 10.31 -2.83 2.59
N ALA A 268 9.56 -3.47 3.49
CA ALA A 268 10.05 -3.83 4.81
C ALA A 268 11.23 -4.81 4.75
N GLY A 269 11.14 -5.87 3.94
CA GLY A 269 12.20 -6.87 3.80
C GLY A 269 13.51 -6.27 3.27
N VAL A 270 13.42 -5.43 2.24
CA VAL A 270 14.56 -4.67 1.70
C VAL A 270 15.16 -3.74 2.75
N THR A 271 14.30 -3.03 3.50
CA THR A 271 14.73 -2.09 4.55
C THR A 271 15.50 -2.82 5.67
N LEU A 272 15.02 -3.98 6.11
CA LEU A 272 15.72 -4.80 7.11
C LEU A 272 17.06 -5.30 6.58
N CYS A 273 17.12 -5.77 5.32
CA CYS A 273 18.39 -6.18 4.70
C CYS A 273 19.42 -5.04 4.68
N ILE A 274 19.00 -3.84 4.22
CA ILE A 274 19.84 -2.64 4.22
C ILE A 274 20.30 -2.31 5.65
N SER A 275 19.42 -2.42 6.63
CA SER A 275 19.72 -2.12 8.03
C SER A 275 20.79 -3.06 8.61
N ILE A 276 20.86 -4.31 8.17
CA ILE A 276 21.90 -5.26 8.58
C ILE A 276 23.21 -4.93 7.87
N THR A 277 23.17 -4.63 6.57
CA THR A 277 24.39 -4.29 5.79
C THR A 277 25.08 -3.03 6.32
N LEU A 278 24.32 -2.03 6.76
CA LEU A 278 24.86 -0.74 7.21
C LEU A 278 25.27 -0.71 8.69
N ASP A 279 24.88 -1.71 9.48
CA ASP A 279 25.29 -1.84 10.89
C ASP A 279 25.38 -3.34 11.30
N PRO A 280 26.37 -4.10 10.79
CA PRO A 280 26.43 -5.56 10.95
C PRO A 280 26.63 -6.03 12.40
N PHE A 281 27.19 -5.17 13.25
CA PHE A 281 27.50 -5.46 14.66
C PHE A 281 26.45 -4.91 15.63
N ALA A 282 25.34 -4.39 15.11
CA ALA A 282 24.25 -3.94 15.96
C ALA A 282 23.64 -5.12 16.72
N SER A 283 23.37 -4.92 18.01
CA SER A 283 22.74 -5.90 18.90
C SER A 283 21.35 -6.37 18.45
N ASN A 284 20.77 -5.75 17.41
CA ASN A 284 19.45 -6.02 16.85
C ASN A 284 19.49 -6.73 15.47
N SER A 285 20.64 -7.21 15.01
CA SER A 285 20.75 -7.97 13.77
C SER A 285 19.89 -9.26 13.79
N ALA A 286 19.82 -9.94 14.93
CA ALA A 286 18.99 -11.13 15.12
C ALA A 286 17.49 -10.83 14.96
N GLU A 287 17.02 -9.70 15.48
CA GLU A 287 15.63 -9.25 15.35
C GLU A 287 15.27 -8.93 13.90
N ALA A 288 16.15 -8.22 13.18
CA ALA A 288 15.97 -7.95 11.76
C ALA A 288 15.93 -9.24 10.91
N ILE A 289 16.79 -10.22 11.24
CA ILE A 289 16.78 -11.55 10.60
C ILE A 289 15.46 -12.27 10.85
N ALA A 290 14.95 -12.25 12.09
CA ALA A 290 13.66 -12.85 12.44
C ALA A 290 12.51 -12.17 11.66
N GLY A 291 12.49 -10.83 11.59
CA GLY A 291 11.51 -10.08 10.81
C GLY A 291 11.55 -10.41 9.31
N ILE A 292 12.74 -10.52 8.70
CA ILE A 292 12.89 -10.94 7.29
C ILE A 292 12.32 -12.35 7.08
N ARG A 293 12.62 -13.30 7.99
CA ARG A 293 12.09 -14.67 7.91
C ARG A 293 10.55 -14.68 7.99
N GLN A 294 9.96 -13.90 8.90
CA GLN A 294 8.50 -13.75 9.00
C GLN A 294 7.90 -13.21 7.69
N LEU A 295 8.48 -12.13 7.13
CA LEU A 295 8.04 -11.57 5.86
C LEU A 295 8.12 -12.60 4.72
N MET A 296 9.19 -13.40 4.66
CA MET A 296 9.34 -14.48 3.68
C MET A 296 8.27 -15.58 3.85
N GLN A 297 7.99 -16.00 5.09
CA GLN A 297 6.93 -16.98 5.37
C GLN A 297 5.58 -16.46 4.88
N VAL A 298 5.27 -15.22 5.22
CA VAL A 298 4.06 -14.54 4.80
C VAL A 298 3.96 -14.46 3.27
N GLN A 299 5.00 -13.99 2.58
CA GLN A 299 4.99 -13.90 1.11
C GLN A 299 4.83 -15.28 0.46
N ASN A 300 5.36 -16.33 1.08
CA ASN A 300 5.15 -17.71 0.62
C ASN A 300 3.69 -18.17 0.76
N LEU A 301 2.95 -17.71 1.77
CA LEU A 301 1.51 -17.97 1.90
C LEU A 301 0.70 -17.22 0.82
N LEU A 302 1.18 -16.06 0.37
CA LEU A 302 0.49 -15.21 -0.60
C LEU A 302 0.84 -15.52 -2.07
N LYS A 303 1.93 -16.25 -2.33
CA LYS A 303 2.53 -16.40 -3.68
C LYS A 303 1.56 -16.96 -4.74
N ASP A 304 0.68 -17.88 -4.34
CA ASP A 304 -0.25 -18.53 -5.27
C ASP A 304 -1.43 -17.62 -5.64
N ARG A 305 -1.63 -16.54 -4.87
CA ARG A 305 -2.69 -15.54 -5.07
C ARG A 305 -2.18 -14.23 -5.67
N SER A 306 -0.86 -14.03 -5.64
CA SER A 306 -0.23 -12.77 -6.04
C SER A 306 1.12 -13.03 -6.70
N ILE A 307 1.21 -12.71 -7.99
CA ILE A 307 2.49 -12.74 -8.73
C ILE A 307 3.52 -11.83 -8.05
N VAL A 308 3.07 -10.69 -7.53
CA VAL A 308 3.91 -9.76 -6.78
C VAL A 308 4.45 -10.43 -5.53
N ALA A 309 3.64 -11.21 -4.80
CA ALA A 309 4.12 -11.93 -3.62
C ALA A 309 5.19 -12.97 -3.97
N ALA A 310 4.98 -13.73 -5.05
CA ALA A 310 5.94 -14.71 -5.53
C ALA A 310 7.29 -14.05 -5.89
N GLN A 311 7.25 -12.92 -6.59
CA GLN A 311 8.45 -12.15 -6.96
C GLN A 311 9.12 -11.53 -5.73
N SER A 312 8.34 -10.92 -4.83
CA SER A 312 8.83 -10.34 -3.58
C SER A 312 9.53 -11.38 -2.70
N LEU A 313 9.01 -12.61 -2.67
CA LEU A 313 9.64 -13.73 -1.96
C LEU A 313 11.00 -14.08 -2.55
N ASP A 314 11.11 -14.21 -3.88
CA ASP A 314 12.37 -14.53 -4.54
C ASP A 314 13.43 -13.43 -4.32
N ILE A 315 13.05 -12.17 -4.47
CA ILE A 315 13.93 -11.02 -4.23
C ILE A 315 14.42 -11.02 -2.79
N THR A 316 13.51 -11.17 -1.81
CA THR A 316 13.86 -11.17 -0.39
C THR A 316 14.79 -12.34 -0.03
N LYS A 317 14.56 -13.54 -0.59
CA LYS A 317 15.45 -14.69 -0.42
C LYS A 317 16.87 -14.41 -0.90
N ARG A 318 17.01 -13.84 -2.09
CA ARG A 318 18.31 -13.49 -2.67
C ARG A 318 19.03 -12.43 -1.84
N LEU A 319 18.33 -11.38 -1.43
CA LEU A 319 18.90 -10.32 -0.58
C LEU A 319 19.36 -10.87 0.77
N MET A 320 18.54 -11.71 1.41
CA MET A 320 18.90 -12.34 2.67
C MET A 320 20.13 -13.25 2.51
N GLY A 321 20.22 -14.01 1.42
CA GLY A 321 21.41 -14.80 1.10
C GLY A 321 22.67 -13.95 0.96
N LEU A 322 22.58 -12.80 0.30
CA LEU A 322 23.70 -11.85 0.18
C LEU A 322 24.09 -11.24 1.54
N VAL A 323 23.11 -10.85 2.34
CA VAL A 323 23.35 -10.31 3.70
C VAL A 323 24.04 -11.34 4.58
N LEU A 324 23.57 -12.60 4.58
CA LEU A 324 24.17 -13.69 5.35
C LEU A 324 25.56 -14.07 4.83
N ALA A 325 25.80 -14.08 3.52
CA ALA A 325 27.13 -14.33 2.97
C ALA A 325 28.12 -13.24 3.36
N ASN A 326 27.70 -11.98 3.32
CA ASN A 326 28.52 -10.84 3.75
C ASN A 326 28.77 -10.85 5.26
N ALA A 327 27.78 -11.28 6.06
CA ALA A 327 27.89 -11.41 7.52
C ALA A 327 28.58 -12.71 7.96
N GLY A 328 28.61 -13.75 7.12
CA GLY A 328 29.19 -15.07 7.37
C GLY A 328 30.72 -15.08 7.50
N ASN A 329 31.37 -13.97 7.19
CA ASN A 329 32.75 -13.73 7.63
C ASN A 329 32.84 -13.41 9.15
N HIS A 330 31.72 -13.16 9.86
CA HIS A 330 31.70 -12.65 11.24
C HIS A 330 30.51 -13.03 12.17
N TRP A 331 29.58 -13.97 11.87
CA TRP A 331 28.46 -14.28 12.80
C TRP A 331 28.28 -15.78 13.14
N PRO A 332 28.03 -16.16 14.42
CA PRO A 332 27.78 -17.55 14.80
C PRO A 332 26.34 -18.00 14.49
N GLU A 333 26.23 -19.24 14.04
CA GLU A 333 25.00 -19.95 13.69
C GLU A 333 23.98 -19.95 14.84
N THR A 334 22.77 -19.40 14.63
CA THR A 334 21.66 -19.49 15.61
C THR A 334 20.44 -20.23 15.09
N ALA A 335 19.86 -21.00 16.01
CA ALA A 335 18.88 -22.06 15.89
C ALA A 335 17.54 -21.69 15.19
N PRO A 336 16.74 -22.69 14.76
CA PRO A 336 15.49 -22.46 14.06
C PRO A 336 14.45 -21.79 14.95
N VAL A 337 13.79 -20.76 14.42
CA VAL A 337 12.61 -20.16 15.06
C VAL A 337 11.41 -21.07 14.79
N SER A 338 10.75 -21.53 15.85
CA SER A 338 9.54 -22.36 15.78
C SER A 338 8.41 -21.61 15.06
N SER A 339 7.82 -22.24 14.04
CA SER A 339 6.67 -21.73 13.29
C SER A 339 5.41 -21.80 14.16
N THR A 340 4.70 -20.68 14.31
CA THR A 340 3.33 -20.65 14.86
C THR A 340 2.26 -20.94 13.79
N TYR A 341 2.66 -21.17 12.54
CA TYR A 341 1.76 -21.58 11.47
C TYR A 341 1.72 -23.10 11.38
N SER A 342 0.55 -23.70 11.63
CA SER A 342 0.26 -25.06 11.20
C SER A 342 0.29 -25.14 9.68
N GLU A 343 0.99 -26.14 9.14
CA GLU A 343 0.97 -26.45 7.72
C GLU A 343 -0.47 -26.62 7.23
N VAL A 344 -0.85 -25.85 6.21
CA VAL A 344 -2.10 -26.06 5.49
C VAL A 344 -1.88 -27.29 4.59
N PRO A 345 -2.68 -28.37 4.71
CA PRO A 345 -2.48 -29.55 3.88
C PRO A 345 -2.66 -29.19 2.40
N PRO A 346 -1.86 -29.77 1.48
CA PRO A 346 -2.08 -29.60 0.06
C PRO A 346 -3.49 -30.09 -0.31
N ARG A 347 -4.25 -29.27 -1.04
CA ARG A 347 -5.49 -29.71 -1.68
C ARG A 347 -5.15 -30.81 -2.68
N TYR A 348 -5.43 -32.06 -2.32
CA TYR A 348 -5.49 -33.14 -3.29
C TYR A 348 -6.58 -32.83 -4.30
N GLY A 349 -6.18 -32.64 -5.56
CA GLY A 349 -7.11 -32.62 -6.68
C GLY A 349 -7.78 -33.98 -6.76
N ASN A 350 -9.11 -34.01 -6.63
CA ASN A 350 -9.88 -35.22 -6.80
C ASN A 350 -9.92 -35.58 -8.28
N GLY A 351 -8.96 -36.38 -8.73
CA GLY A 351 -8.97 -37.01 -10.05
C GLY A 351 -9.94 -38.18 -10.04
N ASN A 352 -11.12 -38.00 -10.62
CA ASN A 352 -11.95 -39.12 -11.04
C ASN A 352 -11.73 -39.38 -12.53
N ASN A 353 -11.00 -40.45 -12.83
CA ASN A 353 -10.97 -41.09 -14.13
C ASN A 353 -12.31 -41.78 -14.40
N SER A 354 -12.92 -41.51 -15.55
CA SER A 354 -13.77 -42.48 -16.24
C SER A 354 -13.56 -42.33 -17.74
N THR A 355 -12.75 -43.27 -18.25
CA THR A 355 -12.90 -44.00 -19.53
C THR A 355 -13.44 -43.24 -20.75
N ALA A 356 -12.53 -43.02 -21.71
CA ALA A 356 -12.86 -42.76 -23.11
C ALA A 356 -13.64 -43.92 -23.76
N PRO A 357 -14.29 -43.68 -24.91
CA PRO A 357 -13.59 -44.11 -26.12
C PRO A 357 -13.56 -43.06 -27.23
N GLU A 358 -12.53 -43.22 -28.06
CA GLU A 358 -12.20 -42.44 -29.24
C GLU A 358 -13.32 -42.42 -30.30
N ARG A 359 -13.48 -41.26 -30.95
CA ARG A 359 -13.87 -41.21 -32.36
C ARG A 359 -13.25 -39.96 -33.00
N GLY A 360 -12.40 -40.19 -34.00
CA GLY A 360 -11.72 -39.15 -34.75
C GLY A 360 -12.60 -38.49 -35.83
N CYS A 361 -11.94 -37.59 -36.56
CA CYS A 361 -12.29 -36.96 -37.83
C CYS A 361 -12.85 -35.51 -37.80
N THR A 362 -11.94 -34.59 -38.17
CA THR A 362 -12.04 -33.59 -39.26
C THR A 362 -13.16 -32.53 -39.27
N GLY A 363 -12.74 -31.27 -39.36
CA GLY A 363 -13.47 -30.17 -40.02
C GLY A 363 -13.84 -28.97 -39.13
N PRO A 364 -13.62 -27.71 -39.57
CA PRO A 364 -13.92 -26.53 -38.76
C PRO A 364 -15.40 -26.12 -38.91
N ALA A 365 -16.01 -25.69 -37.80
CA ALA A 365 -17.37 -25.14 -37.78
C ALA A 365 -17.35 -23.65 -37.35
N PRO A 366 -18.34 -22.84 -37.77
CA PRO A 366 -18.14 -21.44 -38.13
C PRO A 366 -18.47 -20.42 -37.02
N LEU A 367 -17.92 -19.22 -37.18
CA LEU A 367 -18.17 -18.03 -36.35
C LEU A 367 -19.60 -17.48 -36.58
N PRO A 368 -20.26 -16.93 -35.55
CA PRO A 368 -21.53 -16.24 -35.71
C PRO A 368 -21.34 -14.78 -36.15
N GLU A 369 -22.05 -14.40 -37.21
CA GLU A 369 -22.13 -13.05 -37.77
C GLU A 369 -22.91 -12.09 -36.85
N THR A 370 -22.29 -10.97 -36.48
CA THR A 370 -22.97 -9.81 -35.87
C THR A 370 -23.18 -8.74 -36.93
N ASN A 371 -24.41 -8.62 -37.42
CA ASN A 371 -24.87 -7.55 -38.30
C ASN A 371 -24.91 -6.21 -37.55
N ILE A 372 -23.96 -5.31 -37.84
CA ILE A 372 -24.01 -3.89 -37.48
C ILE A 372 -24.48 -3.13 -38.72
N GLY A 373 -25.75 -2.70 -38.72
CA GLY A 373 -26.31 -1.85 -39.77
C GLY A 373 -25.77 -0.43 -39.68
N LEU A 374 -24.93 -0.05 -40.65
CA LEU A 374 -24.49 1.32 -40.91
C LEU A 374 -25.59 2.08 -41.67
N ASN A 375 -26.18 3.09 -41.02
CA ASN A 375 -27.10 4.03 -41.65
C ASN A 375 -26.36 4.90 -42.69
N SER A 376 -26.90 4.95 -43.91
CA SER A 376 -26.49 5.84 -45.01
C SER A 376 -27.19 7.22 -44.92
N PRO A 377 -26.62 8.29 -45.50
CA PRO A 377 -27.13 9.66 -45.36
C PRO A 377 -28.30 9.96 -46.33
N PRO A 378 -29.12 11.00 -46.07
CA PRO A 378 -30.32 11.27 -46.87
C PRO A 378 -30.00 11.96 -48.20
N LYS A 379 -30.76 11.57 -49.23
CA LYS A 379 -30.78 12.19 -50.56
C LYS A 379 -31.65 13.45 -50.56
N VAL A 380 -31.14 14.48 -51.22
CA VAL A 380 -31.84 15.71 -51.64
C VAL A 380 -32.79 15.36 -52.78
N ASN A 381 -34.04 15.82 -52.71
CA ASN A 381 -34.96 15.82 -53.86
C ASN A 381 -35.22 17.28 -54.24
N ASP A 382 -34.92 17.59 -55.50
CA ASP A 382 -35.47 18.73 -56.25
C ASP A 382 -36.90 18.38 -56.69
N GLU A 383 -37.86 19.25 -56.37
CA GLU A 383 -38.94 19.73 -57.25
C GLU A 383 -39.71 20.89 -56.58
#